data_AF-A0A8C8R9X1-F1
#
_entry.id   AF-A0A8C8R9X1-F1
#
_cell.length_a   1.000
_cell.length_b   1.000
_cell.length_c   1.000
_cell.angle_alpha   90.00
_cell.angle_beta   90.00
_cell.angle_gamma   90.00
#
_symmetry.space_group_name_H-M   'P 1'
#
loop_
_entity.id
_entity.type
_entity.pdbx_description
1 polymer ?
#
loop_
_entity_poly.entity_id
_entity_poly.type
_entity_poly.pdbx_seq_one_letter_code
_entity_poly.pdbx_strand_id
1 'polypeptide(L)'
;SRPPPQRLSYTILSDLALALIDGTVFEIVQGLLEIQHLTEKNLYNQRLKLHSEHRVLKQEMFHRHKEAQQSCKPHNLPLLKAAQQRELEAVEQRIREEQRLMDEKIVFELDQKVIDQQSTLEKAGVSGFYITTNPQELTLQMNLLELIRKLQQKESQPEKAFP
;
A
#
# COMPACT_ATOMS: atom_id res chain seq x y z
N SER A 1 -9.48 -24.89 -4.53
CA SER A 1 -8.44 -25.83 -4.98
C SER A 1 -7.11 -25.09 -5.05
N ARG A 2 -6.07 -25.59 -4.35
CA ARG A 2 -4.71 -25.02 -4.46
C ARG A 2 -4.18 -25.35 -5.87
N PRO A 3 -3.68 -24.38 -6.66
CA PRO A 3 -3.12 -24.68 -7.96
C PRO A 3 -1.90 -25.62 -7.80
N PRO A 4 -1.63 -26.50 -8.78
CA PRO A 4 -0.49 -27.39 -8.74
C PRO A 4 0.82 -26.58 -8.66
N PRO A 5 1.88 -27.10 -8.02
CA PRO A 5 3.17 -26.44 -7.99
C PRO A 5 3.67 -26.26 -9.43
N GLN A 6 3.84 -25.01 -9.84
CA GLN A 6 4.43 -24.67 -11.12
C GLN A 6 5.91 -25.10 -11.08
N ARG A 7 6.27 -26.08 -11.91
CA ARG A 7 7.68 -26.42 -12.13
C ARG A 7 8.31 -25.32 -12.97
N LEU A 8 9.24 -24.58 -12.38
CA LEU A 8 10.13 -23.69 -13.13
C LEU A 8 10.95 -24.53 -14.12
N SER A 9 11.09 -24.05 -15.36
CA SER A 9 11.98 -24.70 -16.31
C SER A 9 13.44 -24.54 -15.85
N TYR A 10 14.26 -25.53 -16.19
CA TYR A 10 15.71 -25.47 -15.92
C TYR A 10 16.36 -24.23 -16.54
N THR A 11 15.87 -23.77 -17.69
CA THR A 11 16.34 -22.55 -18.37
C THR A 11 16.14 -21.31 -17.51
N ILE A 12 14.94 -21.10 -16.96
CA ILE A 12 14.64 -19.93 -16.09
C ILE A 12 15.52 -19.95 -14.84
N LEU A 13 15.76 -21.12 -14.24
CA LEU A 13 16.63 -21.25 -13.07
C LEU A 13 18.09 -20.93 -13.39
N SER A 14 18.58 -21.41 -14.54
CA SER A 14 19.95 -21.13 -14.99
C SER A 14 20.15 -19.65 -15.31
N ASP A 15 19.21 -19.05 -16.04
CA ASP A 15 19.28 -17.64 -16.42
C ASP A 15 19.14 -16.71 -15.20
N LEU A 16 18.29 -17.08 -14.24
CA LEU A 16 18.19 -16.39 -12.96
C LEU A 16 19.50 -16.50 -12.16
N ALA A 17 20.10 -17.68 -12.08
CA ALA A 17 21.37 -17.86 -11.37
C ALA A 17 22.47 -16.98 -11.97
N LEU A 18 22.56 -16.91 -13.30
CA LEU A 18 23.50 -16.04 -14.01
C LEU A 18 23.28 -14.55 -13.68
N ALA A 19 22.03 -14.09 -13.67
CA ALA A 19 21.68 -12.70 -13.35
C ALA A 19 22.03 -12.31 -11.89
N LEU A 20 22.14 -13.27 -10.98
CA LEU A 20 22.46 -13.02 -9.58
C LEU A 20 23.97 -12.97 -9.29
N ILE A 21 24.84 -13.40 -10.21
CA ILE A 21 26.29 -13.59 -9.96
C ILE A 21 27.00 -12.29 -9.59
N ASP A 22 26.67 -11.18 -10.26
CA ASP A 22 27.37 -9.90 -10.05
C ASP A 22 26.86 -9.11 -8.84
N GLY A 23 25.77 -9.58 -8.20
CA GLY A 23 25.16 -8.94 -7.03
C GLY A 23 24.28 -7.72 -7.34
N THR A 24 24.28 -7.20 -8.56
CA THR A 24 23.50 -6.00 -8.95
C THR A 24 22.00 -6.21 -8.72
N VAL A 25 21.49 -7.40 -9.05
CA VAL A 25 20.08 -7.74 -8.84
C VAL A 25 19.69 -7.70 -7.36
N PHE A 26 20.60 -8.06 -6.44
CA PHE A 26 20.32 -7.96 -5.01
C PHE A 26 20.22 -6.50 -4.56
N GLU A 27 21.08 -5.62 -5.07
CA GLU A 27 21.00 -4.18 -4.80
C GLU A 27 19.71 -3.57 -5.36
N ILE A 28 19.30 -3.96 -6.57
CA ILE A 28 18.04 -3.52 -7.19
C ILE A 28 16.85 -3.97 -6.34
N VAL A 29 16.79 -5.25 -5.94
CA VAL A 29 15.70 -5.78 -5.11
C VAL A 29 15.65 -5.08 -3.76
N GLN A 30 16.80 -4.79 -3.15
CA GLN A 30 16.88 -4.04 -1.90
C GLN A 30 16.37 -2.60 -2.05
N GLY A 31 16.78 -1.89 -3.11
CA GLY A 31 16.30 -0.54 -3.42
C GLY A 31 14.79 -0.50 -3.69
N LEU A 32 14.25 -1.48 -4.43
CA LEU A 32 12.81 -1.62 -4.68
C LEU A 32 12.02 -1.86 -3.38
N LEU A 33 12.58 -2.64 -2.45
CA LEU A 33 11.98 -2.90 -1.14
C LEU A 33 11.94 -1.64 -0.27
N GLU A 34 13.00 -0.84 -0.28
CA GLU A 34 13.06 0.43 0.44
C GLU A 34 12.05 1.45 -0.10
N ILE A 35 11.97 1.57 -1.44
CA ILE A 35 10.98 2.42 -2.12
C ILE A 35 9.56 1.96 -1.77
N GLN A 36 9.30 0.65 -1.75
CA GLN A 36 8.01 0.10 -1.35
C GLN A 36 7.66 0.49 0.09
N HIS A 37 8.53 0.21 1.05
CA HIS A 37 8.27 0.55 2.45
C HIS A 37 8.04 2.05 2.67
N LEU A 38 8.82 2.90 2.00
CA LEU A 38 8.64 4.35 2.08
C LEU A 38 7.28 4.78 1.52
N THR A 39 6.87 4.20 0.39
CA THR A 39 5.57 4.47 -0.24
C THR A 39 4.42 4.05 0.66
N GLU A 40 4.45 2.81 1.17
CA GLU A 40 3.44 2.28 2.09
C GLU A 40 3.32 3.13 3.36
N LYS A 41 4.46 3.52 3.95
CA LYS A 41 4.48 4.40 5.13
C LYS A 41 3.88 5.77 4.83
N ASN A 42 4.17 6.34 3.67
CA ASN A 42 3.63 7.64 3.27
C ASN A 42 2.11 7.57 3.05
N LEU A 43 1.61 6.54 2.36
CA LEU A 43 0.18 6.31 2.14
C LEU A 43 -0.57 6.10 3.47
N TYR A 44 0.00 5.29 4.36
CA TYR A 44 -0.55 5.08 5.70
C TYR A 44 -0.65 6.39 6.49
N ASN A 45 0.42 7.19 6.48
CA ASN A 45 0.42 8.49 7.17
C ASN A 45 -0.58 9.47 6.57
N GLN A 46 -0.76 9.48 5.25
CA GLN A 46 -1.80 10.30 4.59
C GLN A 46 -3.20 9.89 5.05
N ARG A 47 -3.48 8.58 5.09
CA ARG A 47 -4.77 8.05 5.57
C ARG A 47 -5.03 8.40 7.04
N LEU A 48 -4.03 8.26 7.90
CA LEU A 48 -4.11 8.65 9.30
C LEU A 48 -4.39 10.14 9.47
N LYS A 49 -3.69 10.99 8.71
CA LYS A 49 -3.87 12.44 8.74
C LYS A 49 -5.31 12.80 8.36
N LEU A 50 -5.83 12.25 7.27
CA LEU A 50 -7.22 12.47 6.85
C LEU A 50 -8.22 12.09 7.95
N HIS A 51 -8.03 10.93 8.57
CA HIS A 51 -8.90 10.49 9.67
C HIS A 51 -8.81 11.42 10.89
N SER A 52 -7.62 11.95 11.19
CA SER A 52 -7.44 12.92 12.28
C SER A 52 -8.16 14.24 11.99
N GLU A 53 -8.09 14.73 10.75
CA GLU A 53 -8.78 15.93 10.28
C GLU A 53 -10.30 15.77 10.37
N HIS A 54 -10.84 14.61 9.96
CA HIS A 54 -12.25 14.27 10.11
C HIS A 54 -12.71 14.27 11.57
N ARG A 55 -11.86 13.76 12.48
CA ARG A 55 -12.17 13.75 13.92
C ARG A 55 -12.25 15.17 14.47
N VAL A 56 -11.28 16.02 14.15
CA VAL A 56 -11.25 17.42 14.58
C VAL A 56 -12.45 18.17 14.03
N LEU A 57 -12.75 18.02 12.73
CA LEU A 57 -13.91 18.63 12.09
C LEU A 57 -15.23 18.28 12.80
N LYS A 58 -15.45 17.00 13.12
CA LYS A 58 -16.66 16.57 13.85
C LYS A 58 -16.73 17.17 15.26
N GLN A 59 -15.59 17.27 15.95
CA GLN A 59 -15.52 17.85 17.28
C GLN A 59 -15.85 19.35 17.27
N GLU A 60 -15.26 20.11 16.35
CA GLU A 60 -15.51 21.54 16.18
C GLU A 60 -16.97 21.81 15.80
N MET A 61 -17.52 21.01 14.89
CA MET A 61 -18.91 21.10 14.48
C MET A 61 -19.87 20.85 15.66
N PHE A 62 -19.64 19.79 16.44
CA PHE A 62 -20.45 19.49 17.62
C PHE A 62 -20.37 20.61 18.67
N HIS A 63 -19.19 21.19 18.86
CA HIS A 63 -19.00 22.33 19.76
C HIS A 63 -19.82 23.54 19.29
N ARG A 64 -19.68 23.93 18.02
CA ARG A 64 -20.46 25.03 17.41
C ARG A 64 -21.97 24.80 17.50
N HIS A 65 -22.41 23.56 17.28
CA HIS A 65 -23.83 23.19 17.38
C HIS A 65 -24.36 23.36 18.80
N LYS A 66 -23.58 22.94 19.79
CA LYS A 66 -23.93 23.07 21.21
C LYS A 66 -24.01 24.54 21.63
N GLU A 67 -23.04 25.36 21.23
CA GLU A 67 -23.05 26.81 21.51
C GLU A 67 -24.26 27.49 20.89
N ALA A 68 -24.55 27.21 19.62
CA ALA A 68 -25.71 27.77 18.92
C ALA A 68 -27.04 27.38 19.60
N GLN A 69 -27.16 26.15 20.10
CA GLN A 69 -28.35 25.72 20.83
C GLN A 69 -28.52 26.46 22.16
N GLN A 70 -27.43 26.76 22.87
CA GLN A 70 -27.48 27.47 24.15
C GLN A 70 -27.91 28.94 24.00
N SER A 71 -27.52 29.59 22.91
CA SER A 71 -27.89 30.99 22.64
C SER A 71 -29.23 31.14 21.90
N CYS A 72 -29.87 30.04 21.48
CA CYS A 72 -31.08 30.06 20.68
C CYS A 72 -32.36 30.25 21.53
N LYS A 73 -33.29 31.06 21.03
CA LYS A 73 -34.63 31.18 21.65
C LYS A 73 -35.41 29.86 21.52
N PRO A 74 -36.25 29.47 22.51
CA PRO A 74 -36.94 28.17 22.52
C PRO A 74 -37.79 27.87 21.27
N HIS A 75 -38.46 28.89 20.71
CA HIS A 75 -39.31 28.73 19.53
C HIS A 75 -38.52 28.47 18.24
N ASN A 76 -37.25 28.88 18.17
CA ASN A 76 -36.37 28.65 17.01
C ASN A 76 -35.58 27.34 17.12
N LEU A 77 -35.56 26.72 18.31
CA LEU A 77 -34.76 25.54 18.58
C LEU A 77 -35.08 24.34 17.66
N PRO A 78 -36.36 24.05 17.31
CA PRO A 78 -36.66 22.95 16.38
C PRO A 78 -36.09 23.18 14.98
N LEU A 79 -36.20 24.41 14.46
CA LEU A 79 -35.67 24.77 13.14
C LEU A 79 -34.13 24.70 13.13
N LEU A 80 -33.50 25.18 14.20
CA LEU A 80 -32.04 25.09 14.37
C LEU A 80 -31.57 23.63 14.40
N LYS A 81 -32.23 22.77 15.19
CA LYS A 81 -31.90 21.34 15.24
C LYS A 81 -32.06 20.65 13.89
N ALA A 82 -33.11 20.97 13.14
CA ALA A 82 -33.31 20.45 11.79
C ALA A 82 -32.22 20.92 10.80
N ALA A 83 -31.72 22.16 10.94
CA ALA A 83 -30.59 22.64 10.15
C ALA A 83 -29.29 21.92 10.53
N GLN A 84 -29.02 21.76 11.83
CA GLN A 84 -27.85 21.06 12.36
C GLN A 84 -27.81 19.59 11.95
N GLN A 85 -28.97 18.91 11.95
CA GLN A 85 -29.08 17.53 11.49
C GLN A 85 -28.70 17.39 10.00
N ARG A 86 -29.19 18.30 9.14
CA ARG A 86 -28.81 18.32 7.73
C ARG A 86 -27.32 18.60 7.52
N GLU A 87 -26.75 19.49 8.31
CA GLU A 87 -25.30 19.76 8.28
C GLU A 87 -24.50 18.52 8.69
N LEU A 88 -24.94 17.79 9.73
CA LEU A 88 -24.31 16.54 10.15
C LEU A 88 -24.31 15.51 9.03
N GLU A 89 -25.47 15.28 8.42
CA GLU A 89 -25.61 14.34 7.31
C GLU A 89 -24.70 14.71 6.14
N ALA A 90 -24.64 16.00 5.77
CA ALA A 90 -23.77 16.48 4.71
C ALA A 90 -22.29 16.26 5.03
N VAL A 91 -21.85 16.54 6.25
CA VAL A 91 -20.47 16.30 6.70
C VAL A 91 -20.15 14.80 6.71
N GLU A 92 -21.06 13.95 7.17
CA GLU A 92 -20.87 12.50 7.17
C GLU A 92 -20.83 11.89 5.77
N GLN A 93 -21.59 12.43 4.82
CA GLN A 93 -21.48 12.04 3.42
C GLN A 93 -20.12 12.47 2.84
N ARG A 94 -19.69 13.71 3.11
CA ARG A 94 -18.38 14.19 2.64
C ARG A 94 -17.22 13.35 3.19
N ILE A 95 -17.24 13.05 4.49
CA ILE A 95 -16.22 12.21 5.14
C ILE A 95 -16.17 10.83 4.51
N ARG A 96 -17.33 10.20 4.25
CA ARG A 96 -17.38 8.88 3.59
C ARG A 96 -16.79 8.93 2.19
N GLU A 97 -17.12 9.96 1.42
CA GLU A 97 -16.59 10.14 0.07
C GLU A 97 -15.06 10.35 0.08
N GLU A 98 -14.56 11.23 0.94
CA GLU A 98 -13.12 11.47 1.08
C GLU A 98 -12.36 10.21 1.52
N GLN A 99 -12.94 9.39 2.41
CA GLN A 99 -12.37 8.10 2.79
C GLN A 99 -12.34 7.12 1.63
N ARG A 100 -13.42 7.03 0.86
CA ARG A 100 -13.50 6.17 -0.33
C ARG A 100 -12.43 6.56 -1.36
N LEU A 101 -12.33 7.84 -1.69
CA LEU A 101 -11.35 8.35 -2.66
C LEU A 101 -9.91 8.12 -2.18
N MET A 102 -9.64 8.24 -0.87
CA MET A 102 -8.34 7.91 -0.32
C MET A 102 -8.03 6.41 -0.46
N ASP A 103 -8.98 5.53 -0.17
CA ASP A 103 -8.78 4.08 -0.27
C ASP A 103 -8.59 3.64 -1.73
N GLU A 104 -9.35 4.19 -2.67
CA GLU A 104 -9.17 3.97 -4.12
C GLU A 104 -7.78 4.45 -4.58
N LYS A 105 -7.35 5.62 -4.12
CA LYS A 105 -6.01 6.17 -4.41
C LYS A 105 -4.90 5.25 -3.88
N ILE A 106 -5.05 4.73 -2.65
CA ILE A 106 -4.06 3.82 -2.06
C ILE A 106 -3.91 2.56 -2.91
N VAL A 107 -5.02 1.93 -3.29
CA VAL A 107 -4.99 0.72 -4.13
C VAL A 107 -4.31 1.03 -5.47
N PHE A 108 -4.70 2.13 -6.11
CA PHE A 108 -4.10 2.55 -7.38
C PHE A 108 -2.59 2.77 -7.29
N GLU A 109 -2.12 3.48 -6.25
CA GLU A 109 -0.68 3.71 -6.07
C GLU A 109 0.09 2.41 -5.79
N LEU A 110 -0.50 1.48 -5.04
CA LEU A 110 0.11 0.17 -4.79
C LEU A 110 0.18 -0.68 -6.06
N ASP A 111 -0.88 -0.71 -6.87
CA ASP A 111 -0.89 -1.41 -8.15
C ASP A 111 0.16 -0.83 -9.11
N GLN A 112 0.29 0.49 -9.16
CA GLN A 112 1.33 1.14 -9.94
C GLN A 112 2.73 0.76 -9.46
N LYS A 113 2.94 0.61 -8.15
CA LYS A 113 4.22 0.14 -7.60
C LYS A 113 4.55 -1.29 -8.03
N VAL A 114 3.57 -2.19 -8.11
CA VAL A 114 3.77 -3.55 -8.63
C VAL A 114 4.24 -3.48 -10.09
N ILE A 115 3.60 -2.66 -10.93
CA ILE A 115 3.99 -2.48 -12.33
C ILE A 115 5.41 -1.91 -12.45
N ASP A 116 5.74 -0.89 -11.64
CA ASP A 116 7.08 -0.27 -11.63
C ASP A 116 8.16 -1.29 -11.25
N GLN A 117 7.90 -2.11 -10.21
CA GLN A 117 8.80 -3.17 -9.75
C GLN A 117 9.00 -4.24 -10.83
N GLN A 118 7.92 -4.73 -11.44
CA GLN A 118 7.96 -5.69 -12.55
C GLN A 118 8.80 -5.14 -13.72
N SER A 119 8.53 -3.91 -14.15
CA SER A 119 9.27 -3.28 -15.25
C SER A 119 10.75 -3.10 -14.92
N THR A 120 11.08 -2.75 -13.69
CA THR A 120 12.48 -2.55 -13.26
C THR A 120 13.26 -3.86 -13.30
N LEU A 121 12.66 -4.95 -12.78
CA LEU A 121 13.30 -6.27 -12.77
C LEU A 121 13.41 -6.88 -14.18
N GLU A 122 12.40 -6.67 -15.02
CA GLU A 122 12.43 -7.04 -16.44
C GLU A 122 13.58 -6.31 -17.17
N LYS A 123 13.70 -4.99 -16.98
CA LYS A 123 14.78 -4.18 -17.58
C LYS A 123 16.17 -4.52 -17.05
N ALA A 124 16.25 -4.99 -15.81
CA ALA A 124 17.48 -5.51 -15.22
C ALA A 124 17.85 -6.92 -15.74
N GLY A 125 17.04 -7.51 -16.62
CA GLY A 125 17.30 -8.83 -17.20
C GLY A 125 17.00 -9.98 -16.24
N VAL A 126 16.24 -9.75 -15.16
CA VAL A 126 15.91 -10.79 -14.20
C VAL A 126 14.89 -11.74 -14.81
N SER A 127 15.30 -12.98 -15.06
CA SER A 127 14.45 -13.99 -15.67
C SER A 127 13.19 -14.28 -14.84
N GLY A 128 12.05 -14.38 -15.53
CA GLY A 128 10.74 -14.63 -14.91
C GLY A 128 9.96 -13.36 -14.54
N PHE A 129 10.54 -12.17 -14.69
CA PHE A 129 9.86 -10.89 -14.47
C PHE A 129 9.46 -10.23 -15.79
N TYR A 130 8.21 -9.81 -15.84
CA TYR A 130 7.58 -9.04 -16.90
C TYR A 130 6.28 -8.43 -16.35
N ILE A 131 5.75 -7.39 -16.99
CA ILE A 131 4.50 -6.76 -16.54
C ILE A 131 3.34 -7.75 -16.74
N THR A 132 2.63 -8.07 -15.66
CA THR A 132 1.45 -8.96 -15.71
C THR A 132 0.49 -8.69 -14.56
N THR A 133 -0.79 -8.88 -14.83
CA THR A 133 -1.89 -8.85 -13.84
C THR A 133 -2.50 -10.25 -13.61
N ASN A 134 -1.96 -11.29 -14.26
CA ASN A 134 -2.44 -12.66 -14.09
C ASN A 134 -2.09 -13.14 -12.67
N PRO A 135 -3.08 -13.54 -11.83
CA PRO A 135 -2.82 -13.96 -10.45
C PRO A 135 -1.82 -15.11 -10.31
N GLN A 136 -1.79 -16.02 -11.28
CA GLN A 136 -0.87 -17.16 -11.25
C GLN A 136 0.58 -16.73 -11.52
N GLU A 137 0.78 -15.80 -12.44
CA GLU A 137 2.09 -15.25 -12.79
C GLU A 137 2.59 -14.29 -11.71
N LEU A 138 1.70 -13.50 -11.11
CA LEU A 138 2.00 -12.68 -9.93
C LEU A 138 2.50 -13.54 -8.77
N THR A 139 1.81 -14.65 -8.49
CA THR A 139 2.24 -15.61 -7.47
C THR A 139 3.63 -16.17 -7.78
N LEU A 140 3.92 -16.48 -9.05
CA LEU A 140 5.22 -16.96 -9.47
C LEU A 140 6.32 -15.91 -9.24
N GLN A 141 6.10 -14.67 -9.69
CA GLN A 141 7.05 -13.57 -9.52
C GLN A 141 7.32 -13.26 -8.05
N MET A 142 6.29 -13.32 -7.20
CA MET A 142 6.45 -13.18 -5.75
C MET A 142 7.33 -14.29 -5.14
N ASN A 143 7.13 -15.54 -5.56
CA ASN A 143 7.95 -16.66 -5.10
C ASN A 143 9.41 -16.52 -5.56
N LEU A 144 9.64 -16.02 -6.78
CA LEU A 144 10.98 -15.72 -7.29
C LEU A 144 11.65 -14.60 -6.49
N LEU A 145 10.94 -13.51 -6.18
CA LEU A 145 11.44 -12.45 -5.30
C LEU A 145 11.82 -12.98 -3.92
N GLU A 146 10.99 -13.84 -3.33
CA GLU A 146 11.28 -14.45 -2.04
C GLU A 146 12.56 -15.31 -2.09
N LEU A 147 12.75 -16.07 -3.17
CA LEU A 147 13.96 -16.85 -3.40
C LEU A 147 15.20 -15.95 -3.50
N ILE A 148 15.15 -14.90 -4.33
CA ILE A 148 16.25 -13.94 -4.49
C ILE A 148 16.62 -13.34 -3.13
N ARG A 149 15.64 -12.91 -2.35
CA ARG A 149 15.87 -12.36 -0.99
C ARG A 149 16.47 -13.38 -0.03
N LYS A 150 16.05 -14.64 -0.10
CA LYS A 150 16.61 -15.73 0.73
C LYS A 150 18.07 -16.04 0.36
N LEU A 151 18.44 -15.94 -0.92
CA LEU A 151 19.82 -16.13 -1.37
C LEU A 151 20.71 -14.99 -0.86
N GLN A 152 20.26 -13.74 -0.98
CA GLN A 152 20.95 -12.56 -0.45
C GLN A 152 21.24 -12.69 1.07
N GLN A 153 20.25 -13.17 1.85
CA GLN A 153 20.42 -13.37 3.29
C GLN A 153 21.46 -14.45 3.63
N LYS A 154 21.57 -15.50 2.81
CA LYS A 154 22.58 -16.56 3.02
C LYS A 154 23.99 -16.07 2.73
N GLU A 155 24.19 -15.20 1.74
CA GLU A 155 25.49 -14.58 1.47
C GLU A 155 25.92 -13.59 2.57
N SER A 156 24.95 -12.95 3.23
CA SER A 156 25.23 -12.01 4.34
C SER A 156 25.55 -12.67 5.70
N GLN A 157 25.41 -13.99 5.83
CA GLN A 157 25.82 -14.73 7.03
C GLN A 157 27.30 -15.06 6.91
N PRO A 158 28.20 -14.53 7.77
CA PRO A 158 29.58 -14.97 7.78
C PRO A 158 29.58 -16.47 8.11
N GLU A 159 30.19 -17.29 7.27
CA GLU A 159 30.53 -18.66 7.62
C GLU A 159 31.20 -18.62 8.99
N LYS A 160 30.52 -19.17 10.01
CA LYS A 160 31.19 -19.47 11.26
C LYS A 160 32.26 -20.49 10.90
N ALA A 161 33.50 -20.03 10.77
CA ALA A 161 34.67 -20.88 10.77
C ALA A 161 34.57 -21.73 12.04
N PHE A 162 34.25 -23.01 11.86
CA PHE A 162 34.25 -23.96 12.97
C PHE A 162 35.71 -24.15 13.42
N PRO A 163 35.96 -24.18 14.75
CA PRO A 163 37.29 -24.32 15.32
C PRO A 163 37.93 -25.68 15.03
#